data_AF-A0A0F9SB86-F1
#
_entry.id   AF-A0A0F9SB86-F1
#
_cell.length_a   1.000
_cell.length_b   1.000
_cell.length_c   1.000
_cell.angle_alpha   90.00
_cell.angle_beta   90.00
_cell.angle_gamma   90.00
#
_symmetry.space_group_name_H-M   'P 1'
#
loop_
_entity.id
_entity.type
_entity.pdbx_description
1 polymer ?
#
loop_
_entity_poly.entity_id
_entity_poly.type
_entity_poly.pdbx_seq_one_letter_code
_entity_poly.pdbx_strand_id
1 'polypeptide(L)'
;MEKTKETLSQTLSFFTLGHQGLVFWAICTNLPQEEAIAHANSIGPTGISSRWQVSEDKFPDGKDNPHDCPDEPGNKHYLLNC
;
A
#
# COMPACT_ATOMS: atom_id res chain seq x y z
N MET A 1 3.57 29.68 -28.97
CA MET A 1 3.93 29.63 -27.53
C MET A 1 3.17 28.47 -26.94
N GLU A 2 3.73 27.26 -27.06
CA GLU A 2 3.14 26.04 -26.51
C GLU A 2 3.32 26.05 -24.99
N LYS A 3 2.21 25.98 -24.25
CA LYS A 3 2.24 25.87 -22.79
C LYS A 3 2.68 24.44 -22.46
N THR A 4 3.93 24.31 -22.02
CA THR A 4 4.48 23.10 -21.44
C THR A 4 3.57 22.67 -20.29
N LYS A 5 2.91 21.51 -20.42
CA LYS A 5 2.27 20.83 -19.29
C LYS A 5 3.41 20.38 -18.39
N GLU A 6 3.63 21.10 -17.29
CA GLU A 6 4.39 20.59 -16.16
C GLU A 6 3.58 19.43 -15.57
N THR A 7 3.83 18.23 -16.11
CA THR A 7 3.39 17.00 -15.48
C THR A 7 4.17 16.89 -14.18
N LEU A 8 3.53 17.32 -13.08
CA LEU A 8 3.97 16.97 -11.73
C LEU A 8 4.12 15.45 -11.72
N SER A 9 5.36 14.97 -11.81
CA SER A 9 5.69 13.58 -11.58
C SER A 9 5.46 13.36 -10.08
N GLN A 10 4.21 13.06 -9.71
CA GLN A 10 3.90 12.54 -8.40
C GLN A 10 4.73 11.26 -8.28
N THR A 11 5.76 11.31 -7.44
CA THR A 11 6.60 10.16 -7.19
C THR A 11 5.71 9.11 -6.55
N LEU A 12 5.51 7.97 -7.23
CA LEU A 12 4.75 6.86 -6.69
C LEU A 12 5.47 6.35 -5.44
N SER A 13 4.77 6.34 -4.31
CA SER A 13 5.29 5.91 -3.02
C SER A 13 4.80 4.48 -2.75
N PHE A 14 5.69 3.58 -2.38
CA PHE A 14 5.33 2.25 -1.89
C PHE A 14 6.34 1.80 -0.84
N PHE A 15 5.90 1.79 0.41
CA PHE A 15 6.75 1.51 1.56
C PHE A 15 6.19 0.38 2.40
N THR A 16 7.05 -0.48 2.93
CA THR A 16 6.67 -1.44 3.96
C THR A 16 6.69 -0.77 5.32
N LEU A 17 5.61 -0.93 6.09
CA LEU A 17 5.54 -0.50 7.48
C LEU A 17 6.04 -1.63 8.38
N GLY A 18 7.27 -1.50 8.87
CA GLY A 18 7.93 -2.55 9.66
C GLY A 18 8.48 -3.66 8.77
N HIS A 19 8.02 -4.90 8.99
CA HIS A 19 8.48 -6.09 8.25
C HIS A 19 7.30 -6.83 7.60
N GLN A 20 7.52 -7.36 6.39
CA GLN A 20 6.59 -8.30 5.76
C GLN A 20 6.56 -9.61 6.56
N GLY A 21 5.40 -9.97 7.09
CA GLY A 21 5.17 -11.24 7.76
C GLY A 21 4.83 -12.36 6.78
N LEU A 22 4.64 -13.58 7.31
CA LEU A 22 4.25 -14.75 6.51
C LEU A 22 2.83 -14.64 5.97
N VAL A 23 1.92 -14.04 6.75
CA VAL A 23 0.48 -13.95 6.45
C VAL A 23 -0.10 -12.54 6.53
N PHE A 24 0.69 -11.57 7.02
CA PHE A 24 0.30 -10.17 7.09
C PHE A 24 1.41 -9.27 6.57
N TRP A 25 1.02 -8.18 5.91
CA TRP A 25 1.95 -7.16 5.43
C TRP A 25 1.30 -5.78 5.47
N ALA A 26 1.85 -4.89 6.28
CA ALA A 26 1.44 -3.50 6.34
C ALA A 26 2.25 -2.65 5.36
N ILE A 27 1.57 -1.85 4.54
CA ILE A 27 2.19 -0.99 3.52
C ILE A 27 1.65 0.45 3.63
N CYS A 28 2.45 1.41 3.17
CA CYS A 28 2.08 2.82 3.01
C CYS A 28 2.32 3.24 1.55
N THR A 29 1.28 3.75 0.89
CA THR A 29 1.34 4.08 -0.54
C THR A 29 0.31 5.13 -0.95
N ASN A 30 0.61 5.91 -1.98
CA ASN A 30 -0.36 6.77 -2.68
C ASN A 30 -1.09 6.05 -3.83
N LEU A 31 -0.82 4.76 -4.06
CA LEU A 31 -1.53 3.98 -5.06
C LEU A 31 -3.00 3.76 -4.65
N PRO A 32 -3.94 3.72 -5.60
CA PRO A 32 -5.27 3.18 -5.38
C PRO A 32 -5.18 1.74 -4.87
N GLN A 33 -6.17 1.31 -4.08
CA GLN A 33 -6.16 0.00 -3.41
C GLN A 33 -5.87 -1.17 -4.37
N GLU A 34 -6.54 -1.23 -5.52
CA GLU A 34 -6.33 -2.32 -6.48
C GLU A 34 -4.89 -2.35 -7.03
N GLU A 35 -4.32 -1.18 -7.31
CA GLU A 35 -2.94 -1.03 -7.78
C GLU A 35 -1.94 -1.37 -6.66
N ALA A 36 -2.22 -0.98 -5.42
CA ALA A 36 -1.40 -1.32 -4.25
C ALA A 36 -1.33 -2.84 -4.04
N ILE A 37 -2.47 -3.54 -4.14
CA ILE A 37 -2.54 -5.00 -4.03
C ILE A 37 -1.79 -5.67 -5.19
N ALA A 38 -2.01 -5.20 -6.42
CA ALA A 38 -1.33 -5.74 -7.60
C ALA A 38 0.19 -5.55 -7.49
N HIS A 39 0.63 -4.37 -7.05
CA HIS A 39 2.03 -4.06 -6.81
C HIS A 39 2.63 -4.95 -5.72
N ALA A 40 1.97 -5.10 -4.57
CA ALA A 40 2.38 -5.98 -3.48
C ALA A 40 2.58 -7.43 -3.97
N ASN A 41 1.63 -7.97 -4.72
CA ASN A 41 1.72 -9.31 -5.30
C ASN A 41 2.83 -9.45 -6.36
N SER A 42 3.23 -8.36 -7.02
CA SER A 42 4.32 -8.38 -8.00
C SER A 42 5.71 -8.36 -7.35
N ILE A 43 5.89 -7.60 -6.26
CA ILE A 43 7.23 -7.37 -5.68
C ILE A 43 7.54 -8.30 -4.50
N GLY A 44 6.51 -8.77 -3.81
CA GLY A 44 6.65 -9.61 -2.62
C GLY A 44 5.57 -10.70 -2.60
N PRO A 45 5.50 -11.57 -3.62
CA PRO A 45 4.50 -12.62 -3.66
C PRO A 45 4.56 -13.47 -2.39
N THR A 46 3.40 -13.89 -1.92
CA THR A 46 3.33 -14.79 -0.77
C THR A 46 4.02 -16.10 -1.19
N GLY A 47 4.86 -16.68 -0.33
CA GLY A 47 5.47 -17.99 -0.60
C GLY A 47 4.48 -19.16 -0.53
N ILE A 48 3.17 -18.88 -0.50
CA ILE A 48 2.07 -19.83 -0.34
C ILE A 48 1.11 -19.70 -1.54
N SER A 49 0.10 -20.57 -1.62
CA SER A 49 -0.84 -20.57 -2.76
C SER A 49 -1.75 -19.34 -2.84
N SER A 50 -1.93 -18.62 -1.73
CA SER A 50 -2.78 -17.43 -1.64
C SER A 50 -2.08 -16.18 -2.16
N ARG A 51 -2.82 -15.19 -2.63
CA ARG A 51 -2.29 -13.87 -3.00
C ARG A 51 -2.55 -12.87 -1.87
N TRP A 52 -1.75 -11.81 -1.80
CA TRP A 52 -2.06 -10.68 -0.91
C TRP A 52 -3.39 -10.07 -1.31
N GLN A 53 -4.23 -9.78 -0.32
CA GLN A 53 -5.49 -9.06 -0.43
C GLN A 53 -5.62 -8.11 0.76
N VAL A 54 -6.58 -7.18 0.71
CA VAL A 54 -6.84 -6.31 1.87
C VAL A 54 -7.43 -7.14 3.00
N SER A 55 -6.82 -7.02 4.17
CA SER A 55 -7.29 -7.69 5.37
C SER A 55 -8.57 -7.04 5.89
N GLU A 56 -9.50 -7.86 6.40
CA GLU A 56 -10.68 -7.38 7.15
C GLU A 56 -10.32 -6.98 8.59
N ASP A 57 -9.10 -7.28 9.03
CA ASP A 57 -8.61 -6.94 10.37
C ASP A 57 -8.25 -5.45 10.49
N LYS A 58 -8.31 -4.95 11.72
CA LYS A 58 -7.77 -3.65 12.10
C LYS A 58 -6.26 -3.72 12.27
N PHE A 59 -5.61 -2.56 12.20
CA PHE A 59 -4.21 -2.44 12.60
C PHE A 59 -4.05 -2.74 14.12
N PRO A 60 -2.85 -3.14 14.57
CA PRO A 60 -2.60 -3.44 15.99
C PRO A 60 -2.86 -2.26 16.95
N ASP A 61 -2.82 -1.03 16.44
CA ASP A 61 -3.13 0.20 17.18
C ASP A 61 -4.64 0.53 17.21
N GLY A 62 -5.48 -0.35 16.64
CA GLY A 62 -6.95 -0.23 16.60
C GLY A 62 -7.50 0.56 15.42
N LYS A 63 -6.64 1.11 14.55
CA LYS A 63 -7.09 1.87 13.36
C LYS A 63 -7.73 0.97 12.32
N ASP A 64 -8.68 1.55 11.58
CA ASP A 64 -9.34 0.88 10.46
C ASP A 64 -8.37 0.58 9.32
N ASN A 65 -8.74 -0.39 8.49
CA ASN A 65 -8.03 -0.74 7.28
C ASN A 65 -8.93 -0.49 6.06
N PRO A 66 -8.53 0.37 5.10
CA PRO A 66 -7.38 1.27 5.13
C PRO A 66 -7.62 2.55 5.96
N HIS A 67 -6.54 3.25 6.32
CA HIS A 67 -6.60 4.60 6.91
C HIS A 67 -5.52 5.53 6.34
N ASP A 68 -5.66 6.84 6.55
CA ASP A 68 -4.70 7.83 6.03
C ASP A 68 -3.37 7.80 6.79
N CYS A 69 -2.26 7.97 6.07
CA CYS A 69 -0.94 8.11 6.67
C CYS A 69 -0.84 9.48 7.39
N PRO A 70 -0.48 9.53 8.68
CA PRO A 70 -0.32 10.79 9.40
C PRO A 70 0.94 11.57 8.99
N ASP A 71 1.97 10.87 8.49
CA ASP A 71 3.29 11.43 8.21
C ASP A 71 3.46 11.86 6.74
N GLU A 72 2.79 11.16 5.82
CA GLU A 72 2.89 11.38 4.37
C GLU A 72 1.51 11.70 3.76
N PRO A 73 1.14 12.99 3.67
CA PRO A 73 -0.17 13.40 3.15
C PRO A 73 -0.43 12.86 1.74
N GLY A 74 -1.60 12.22 1.57
CA GLY A 74 -2.00 11.58 0.31
C GLY A 74 -1.66 10.10 0.24
N ASN A 75 -0.80 9.58 1.13
CA ASN A 75 -0.62 8.14 1.28
C ASN A 75 -1.70 7.54 2.18
N LYS A 76 -2.01 6.26 1.96
CA LYS A 76 -2.84 5.42 2.81
C LYS A 76 -2.05 4.24 3.32
N HIS A 77 -2.39 3.82 4.54
CA HIS A 77 -1.94 2.59 5.12
C HIS A 77 -2.91 1.46 4.79
N TYR A 78 -2.36 0.37 4.25
CA TYR A 78 -3.11 -0.87 3.99
C TYR A 78 -2.50 -2.00 4.80
N LEU A 79 -3.34 -2.75 5.50
CA LEU A 79 -2.98 -4.06 6.03
C LEU A 79 -3.42 -5.11 5.03
N LEU A 80 -2.47 -5.88 4.52
CA LEU A 80 -2.72 -6.98 3.60
C LEU A 80 -2.60 -8.32 4.34
N ASN A 81 -3.37 -9.32 3.91
CA ASN A 81 -3.23 -10.72 4.34
C ASN A 81 -3.26 -11.70 3.16
N CYS A 82 -2.93 -12.96 3.42
CA CYS A 82 -3.00 -14.06 2.45
C CYS A 82 -3.35 -15.41 3.10
#